data_AF-A0A2H4GTZ4-F1
#
_entry.id   AF-A0A2H4GTZ4-F1
#
_cell.length_a   1.000
_cell.length_b   1.000
_cell.length_c   1.000
_cell.angle_alpha   90.00
_cell.angle_beta   90.00
_cell.angle_gamma   90.00
#
_symmetry.space_group_name_H-M   'P 1'
#
loop_
_entity.id
_entity.type
_entity.pdbx_description
1 polymer ?
#
loop_
_entity_poly.entity_id
_entity_poly.type
_entity_poly.pdbx_seq_one_letter_code
_entity_poly.pdbx_strand_id
1 'polypeptide(L)'
;AVDVTTKNELIAIADAVGPFVCVLKTHIDIVEDFDHDLVQQLEALAKKHDFLIFEDRKFADIGNTVKHQYANGIYKIASWSHITNAHTVPGEGIIKGLGEVGLPLGR
;
A
#
# COMPACT_ATOMS: atom_id res chain seq x y z
N ALA A 1 5.66 -7.37 8.81
CA ALA A 1 4.47 -6.52 8.90
C ALA A 1 4.74 -5.47 9.96
N VAL A 2 4.34 -4.22 9.74
CA VAL A 2 4.56 -3.11 10.67
C VAL A 2 3.21 -2.43 10.92
N ASP A 3 2.41 -3.02 11.79
CA ASP A 3 1.05 -2.58 12.09
C ASP A 3 1.06 -1.69 13.34
N VAL A 4 1.37 -0.40 13.13
CA VAL A 4 1.46 0.64 14.16
C VAL A 4 0.62 1.85 13.74
N THR A 5 0.20 2.67 14.70
CA THR A 5 -0.79 3.73 14.46
C THR A 5 -0.19 5.12 14.26
N THR A 6 1.13 5.28 14.35
CA THR A 6 1.80 6.58 14.15
C THR A 6 2.84 6.53 13.03
N LYS A 7 2.93 7.61 12.27
CA LYS A 7 3.91 7.83 11.20
C LYS A 7 5.34 7.65 11.71
N ASN A 8 5.67 8.23 12.86
CA ASN A 8 7.02 8.17 13.42
C ASN A 8 7.46 6.74 13.75
N GLU A 9 6.57 5.95 14.35
CA GLU A 9 6.88 4.56 14.69
C GLU A 9 7.02 3.70 13.44
N LEU A 10 6.14 3.90 12.45
CA LEU A 10 6.20 3.18 11.17
C LEU A 10 7.53 3.42 10.45
N ILE A 11 7.98 4.68 10.35
CA ILE A 11 9.25 5.05 9.72
C ILE A 11 10.45 4.51 10.51
N ALA A 12 10.44 4.63 11.84
CA ALA A 12 11.53 4.14 12.68
C ALA A 12 11.72 2.63 12.54
N ILE A 13 10.63 1.86 12.57
CA ILE A 13 10.68 0.41 12.37
C ILE A 13 11.13 0.09 10.94
N ALA A 14 10.56 0.75 9.92
CA ALA A 14 10.90 0.52 8.52
C ALA A 14 12.39 0.73 8.24
N ASP A 15 13.02 1.78 8.79
CA ASP A 15 14.45 2.04 8.61
C ASP A 15 15.31 1.00 9.34
N ALA A 16 14.90 0.57 10.54
CA ALA A 16 15.62 -0.41 11.34
C ALA A 16 15.58 -1.82 10.73
N VAL A 17 14.44 -2.24 10.20
CA VAL A 17 14.27 -3.59 9.62
C VAL A 17 14.60 -3.65 8.13
N GLY A 18 14.65 -2.51 7.45
CA GLY A 18 14.83 -2.40 6.00
C GLY A 18 15.92 -3.30 5.42
N PRO A 19 17.16 -3.31 5.96
CA PRO A 19 18.24 -4.15 5.44
C PRO A 19 18.01 -5.67 5.52
N PHE A 20 16.98 -6.13 6.23
CA PHE A 20 16.74 -7.53 6.55
C PHE A 20 15.42 -8.06 5.96
N VAL A 21 14.67 -7.25 5.22
CA VAL A 21 13.37 -7.63 4.65
C VAL A 21 13.32 -7.38 3.15
N CYS A 22 12.62 -8.25 2.42
CA CYS A 22 12.35 -8.04 0.99
C CYS A 22 11.03 -7.29 0.74
N VAL A 23 10.11 -7.33 1.71
CA VAL A 23 8.78 -6.70 1.61
C VAL A 23 8.39 -6.14 2.97
N LEU A 24 7.95 -4.89 2.98
CA LEU A 24 7.33 -4.24 4.12
C LEU A 24 5.82 -4.13 3.89
N LYS A 25 5.05 -4.84 4.73
CA LYS A 25 3.58 -4.80 4.71
C LYS A 25 3.05 -3.70 5.63
N THR A 26 2.17 -2.86 5.10
CA THR A 26 1.48 -1.77 5.83
C THR A 26 -0.02 -2.06 5.99
N HIS A 27 -0.62 -1.35 6.94
CA HIS A 27 -2.05 -1.01 6.96
C HIS A 27 -2.11 0.51 7.08
N ILE A 28 -2.13 1.23 5.97
CA ILE A 28 -2.01 2.69 6.01
C ILE A 28 -3.23 3.36 6.67
N ASP A 29 -4.37 2.66 6.67
CA ASP A 29 -5.65 3.12 7.17
C ASP A 29 -5.78 3.10 8.70
N ILE A 30 -4.82 2.53 9.41
CA ILE A 30 -4.74 2.59 10.89
C ILE A 30 -3.78 3.66 11.40
N VAL A 31 -3.09 4.39 10.51
CA VAL A 31 -2.15 5.46 10.88
C VAL A 31 -2.93 6.76 11.13
N GLU A 32 -2.96 7.22 12.37
CA GLU A 32 -3.79 8.35 12.81
C GLU A 32 -3.33 9.71 12.26
N ASP A 33 -2.02 9.87 12.08
CA ASP A 33 -1.35 11.08 11.60
C ASP A 33 -0.87 10.94 10.14
N PHE A 34 -1.63 10.20 9.31
CA PHE A 34 -1.32 10.03 7.89
C PHE A 34 -1.26 11.37 7.14
N ASP A 35 -0.17 11.55 6.39
CA ASP A 35 -0.03 12.54 5.34
C ASP A 35 0.78 11.95 4.17
N HIS A 36 0.86 12.69 3.04
CA HIS A 36 1.65 12.23 1.90
C HIS A 36 3.17 12.32 2.13
N ASP A 37 3.64 12.97 3.19
CA ASP A 37 5.06 12.96 3.56
C ASP A 37 5.47 11.61 4.15
N LEU A 38 4.59 10.91 4.88
CA LEU A 38 4.80 9.51 5.29
C LEU A 38 5.08 8.62 4.07
N VAL A 39 4.29 8.77 3.00
CA VAL A 39 4.46 7.99 1.77
C VAL A 39 5.84 8.26 1.15
N GLN A 40 6.23 9.54 1.04
CA GLN A 40 7.54 9.92 0.48
C GLN A 40 8.70 9.33 1.30
N GLN A 41 8.60 9.33 2.63
CA GLN A 41 9.60 8.74 3.50
C GLN A 41 9.67 7.21 3.36
N LEU A 42 8.53 6.52 3.27
CA LEU A 42 8.49 5.07 3.04
C LEU A 42 9.09 4.69 1.68
N GLU A 43 8.79 5.42 0.62
CA GLU A 43 9.39 5.19 -0.70
C GLU A 43 10.90 5.42 -0.69
N ALA A 44 11.38 6.44 0.04
CA ALA A 44 12.80 6.69 0.21
C ALA A 44 13.51 5.54 0.96
N LEU A 45 12.87 4.98 2.00
CA LEU A 45 13.38 3.82 2.74
C LEU A 45 13.36 2.55 1.89
N ALA A 46 12.29 2.31 1.14
CA ALA A 46 12.17 1.17 0.22
C ALA A 46 13.31 1.18 -0.80
N LYS A 47 13.62 2.36 -1.38
CA LYS A 47 14.75 2.53 -2.28
C LYS A 47 16.11 2.41 -1.59
N LYS A 48 16.26 2.94 -0.37
CA LYS A 48 17.50 2.89 0.42
C LYS A 48 17.89 1.45 0.76
N HIS A 49 16.92 0.63 1.11
CA HIS A 49 17.13 -0.71 1.66
C HIS A 49 16.73 -1.85 0.71
N ASP A 50 16.28 -1.52 -0.50
CA ASP A 50 15.90 -2.47 -1.55
C ASP A 50 14.78 -3.45 -1.14
N PHE A 51 13.68 -2.91 -0.62
CA PHE A 51 12.47 -3.68 -0.32
C PHE A 51 11.24 -3.16 -1.07
N LEU A 52 10.25 -4.03 -1.25
CA LEU A 52 8.94 -3.65 -1.81
C LEU A 52 7.96 -3.25 -0.71
N ILE A 53 7.04 -2.34 -1.03
CA ILE A 53 5.96 -1.91 -0.14
C ILE A 53 4.68 -2.64 -0.53
N PHE A 54 4.06 -3.33 0.43
CA PHE A 54 2.80 -4.04 0.26
C PHE A 54 1.71 -3.41 1.14
N GLU A 55 0.73 -2.74 0.54
CA GLU A 55 -0.45 -2.27 1.26
C GLU A 55 -1.50 -3.39 1.34
N ASP A 56 -1.69 -3.93 2.54
CA ASP A 56 -2.58 -5.06 2.85
C ASP A 56 -4.04 -4.60 2.99
N ARG A 57 -4.54 -3.88 1.98
CA ARG A 57 -5.87 -3.25 2.01
C ARG A 57 -7.02 -4.25 2.00
N LYS A 58 -6.79 -5.48 1.51
CA LYS A 58 -7.80 -6.54 1.36
C LYS A 58 -9.06 -6.03 0.65
N PHE A 59 -8.91 -5.51 -0.56
CA PHE A 59 -10.06 -5.05 -1.36
C PHE A 59 -11.12 -6.15 -1.47
N ALA A 60 -12.40 -5.82 -1.28
CA ALA A 60 -13.48 -6.81 -1.21
C ALA A 60 -14.82 -6.30 -1.77
N ASP A 61 -14.75 -5.37 -2.72
CA ASP A 61 -15.93 -4.72 -3.33
C ASP A 61 -16.00 -5.01 -4.83
N ILE A 62 -17.04 -4.54 -5.51
CA ILE A 62 -17.20 -4.64 -6.96
C ILE A 62 -16.11 -3.84 -7.70
N GLY A 63 -15.83 -4.25 -8.95
CA GLY A 63 -14.72 -3.72 -9.76
C GLY A 63 -14.63 -2.19 -9.83
N ASN A 64 -15.76 -1.51 -10.06
CA ASN A 64 -15.77 -0.05 -10.14
C ASN A 64 -15.44 0.62 -8.78
N THR A 65 -15.92 0.05 -7.68
CA THR A 65 -15.65 0.60 -6.34
C THR A 65 -14.18 0.44 -5.96
N VAL A 66 -13.60 -0.74 -6.16
CA VAL A 66 -12.18 -0.98 -5.83
C VAL A 66 -11.24 -0.15 -6.67
N LYS A 67 -11.60 0.15 -7.93
CA LYS A 67 -10.87 1.10 -8.78
C LYS A 67 -10.73 2.45 -8.11
N HIS A 68 -11.83 2.99 -7.58
CA HIS A 68 -11.79 4.29 -6.90
C HIS A 68 -11.07 4.25 -5.56
N GLN A 69 -11.25 3.18 -4.78
CA GLN A 69 -10.56 3.00 -3.49
C GLN A 69 -9.04 2.84 -3.66
N TYR A 70 -8.60 2.20 -4.75
CA TYR A 70 -7.19 1.98 -5.04
C TYR A 70 -6.50 3.22 -5.64
N ALA A 71 -7.16 3.92 -6.57
CA ALA A 71 -6.59 5.07 -7.27
C ALA A 71 -6.70 6.41 -6.52
N ASN A 72 -7.80 6.61 -5.78
CA ASN A 72 -8.20 7.93 -5.27
C ASN A 72 -8.23 7.95 -3.74
N GLY A 73 -9.07 8.83 -3.18
CA GLY A 73 -9.19 9.04 -1.75
C GLY A 73 -7.95 9.70 -1.15
N ILE A 74 -7.87 9.63 0.17
CA ILE A 74 -6.77 10.20 0.95
C ILE A 74 -5.48 9.39 0.68
N TYR A 75 -5.59 8.06 0.63
CA TYR A 75 -4.43 7.17 0.59
C TYR A 75 -3.79 6.99 -0.79
N LYS A 76 -4.56 7.09 -1.89
CA LYS A 76 -4.08 6.92 -3.27
C LYS A 76 -3.15 5.70 -3.43
N ILE A 77 -3.56 4.56 -2.88
CA ILE A 77 -2.71 3.38 -2.62
C ILE A 77 -1.88 2.99 -3.86
N ALA A 78 -2.49 2.98 -5.05
CA ALA A 78 -1.84 2.64 -6.31
C ALA A 78 -0.62 3.51 -6.65
N SER A 79 -0.56 4.75 -6.15
CA SER A 79 0.53 5.67 -6.47
C SER A 79 1.86 5.26 -5.84
N TRP A 80 1.86 4.50 -4.74
CA TRP A 80 3.07 4.22 -3.95
C TRP A 80 3.23 2.74 -3.54
N SER A 81 2.15 1.98 -3.38
CA SER A 81 2.26 0.57 -3.00
C SER A 81 2.75 -0.24 -4.20
N HIS A 82 3.83 -1.01 -4.05
CA HIS A 82 4.31 -1.92 -5.08
C HIS A 82 3.38 -3.12 -5.24
N ILE A 83 2.78 -3.57 -4.14
CA ILE A 83 1.88 -4.72 -4.08
C ILE A 83 0.62 -4.31 -3.32
N THR A 84 -0.53 -4.87 -3.70
CA THR A 84 -1.75 -4.87 -2.88
C THR A 84 -2.44 -6.23 -2.99
N ASN A 85 -3.53 -6.45 -2.25
CA ASN A 85 -4.28 -7.69 -2.26
C ASN A 85 -5.80 -7.48 -2.29
N ALA A 86 -6.50 -8.53 -2.70
CA ALA A 86 -7.94 -8.53 -2.85
C ALA A 86 -8.52 -9.89 -2.44
N HIS A 87 -9.70 -9.88 -1.84
CA HIS A 87 -10.50 -11.08 -1.63
C HIS A 87 -11.14 -11.53 -2.94
N THR A 88 -11.22 -12.84 -3.17
CA THR A 88 -11.83 -13.42 -4.37
C THR A 88 -13.35 -13.48 -4.33
N VAL A 89 -13.97 -13.17 -3.17
CA VAL A 89 -15.42 -13.26 -2.96
C VAL A 89 -16.27 -12.44 -3.96
N PRO A 90 -15.87 -11.23 -4.43
CA PRO A 90 -16.66 -10.46 -5.39
C PRO A 90 -16.56 -10.97 -6.84
N GLY A 91 -15.77 -12.01 -7.10
CA GLY A 91 -15.49 -12.55 -8.43
C GLY A 91 -14.46 -11.73 -9.23
N GLU A 92 -14.21 -12.13 -10.48
CA GLU A 92 -13.12 -11.59 -11.32
C GLU A 92 -13.19 -10.07 -11.57
N GLY A 93 -14.36 -9.45 -11.39
CA GLY A 93 -14.54 -8.01 -11.57
C GLY A 93 -13.60 -7.19 -10.69
N ILE A 94 -13.23 -7.70 -9.51
CA ILE A 94 -12.27 -7.04 -8.62
C ILE A 94 -10.86 -6.98 -9.22
N ILE A 95 -10.40 -8.06 -9.84
CA ILE A 95 -9.08 -8.14 -10.47
C ILE A 95 -9.02 -7.21 -11.68
N LYS A 96 -10.08 -7.19 -12.50
CA LYS A 96 -10.19 -6.27 -13.64
C LYS A 96 -10.17 -4.80 -13.19
N GLY A 97 -10.97 -4.46 -12.18
CA GLY A 97 -11.06 -3.09 -11.65
C GLY A 97 -9.74 -2.58 -11.05
N LEU A 98 -9.02 -3.43 -10.30
CA LEU A 98 -7.69 -3.10 -9.78
C LEU A 98 -6.66 -3.01 -10.92
N GLY A 99 -6.71 -3.94 -11.88
CA GLY A 99 -5.81 -3.97 -13.05
C GLY A 99 -5.91 -2.73 -13.94
N GLU A 100 -7.09 -2.14 -14.09
CA GLU A 100 -7.28 -0.86 -14.82
C GLU A 100 -6.49 0.32 -14.23
N VAL A 101 -6.13 0.24 -12.95
CA VAL A 101 -5.36 1.27 -12.24
C VAL A 101 -3.91 0.85 -12.06
N GLY A 102 -3.68 -0.40 -11.65
CA GLY A 102 -2.34 -0.91 -11.31
C GLY A 102 -1.44 -1.08 -12.53
N LEU A 103 -1.94 -1.68 -13.62
CA LEU A 103 -1.12 -1.98 -14.78
C LEU A 103 -0.50 -0.72 -15.44
N PRO A 104 -1.25 0.39 -15.65
CA PRO A 104 -0.65 1.62 -16.17
C PRO A 104 0.42 2.24 -15.27
N LEU A 105 0.39 1.94 -13.96
CA LEU A 105 1.34 2.44 -12.95
C LEU A 105 2.48 1.45 -12.66
N GLY A 106 2.52 0.30 -13.35
CA GLY A 106 3.50 -0.75 -13.10
C GLY A 106 3.34 -1.40 -11.72
N ARG A 107 2.10 -1.57 -11.26
CA ARG A 107 1.74 -2.31 -10.05
C ARG A 107 1.21 -3.70 -10.38
#